data_AF-A0A8C0TNE1-F1
#
_entry.id   AF-A0A8C0TNE1-F1
#
_cell.length_a   1.000
_cell.length_b   1.000
_cell.length_c   1.000
_cell.angle_alpha   90.00
_cell.angle_beta   90.00
_cell.angle_gamma   90.00
#
_symmetry.space_group_name_H-M   'P 1'
#
loop_
_entity.id
_entity.type
_entity.pdbx_description
1 polymer ?
#
loop_
_entity_poly.entity_id
_entity_poly.type
_entity_poly.pdbx_seq_one_letter_code
_entity_poly.pdbx_strand_id
1 'polypeptide(L)'
;KVVQRGPGRGLPYKVRYTGIYLTVETQSGVLLSWDRKTSVFIRLRQDYKGRVCGLCGNFDDKGVNDFTTRSQSVVGSALEFGNSWKFSPSCPDAPAPRDPCTANPYRKSWSQKQCSIINSATFAACHSQVDPTKYYEACVGDACACDLGGDCECLCTAVAAYAQACRDVGVCVSWRTPDICPLFCDYYNREGQCEWHYQPCGAPCMRTCRNPSGHCQMDLPGLEGCYPRCPPSEPFFSEDQMKCVAQCGCYDEDGNYHDVGARVPAAENCQSW
;
A
#
# COMPACT_ATOMS: atom_id res chain seq x y z
N LYS A 1 23.93 -15.36 6.52
CA LYS A 1 24.49 -14.37 7.48
C LYS A 1 23.60 -13.13 7.40
N VAL A 2 22.69 -12.93 8.37
CA VAL A 2 21.85 -11.70 8.41
C VAL A 2 22.79 -10.54 8.66
N VAL A 3 22.83 -9.55 7.77
CA VAL A 3 23.64 -8.34 7.97
C VAL A 3 22.97 -7.52 9.05
N GLN A 4 23.39 -7.69 10.31
CA GLN A 4 23.02 -6.74 11.35
C GLN A 4 23.77 -5.44 11.09
N ARG A 5 23.01 -4.35 10.87
CA ARG A 5 23.60 -3.02 10.80
C ARG A 5 23.88 -2.51 12.21
N GLY A 6 25.08 -1.96 12.39
CA GLY A 6 25.51 -1.40 13.66
C GLY A 6 24.69 -0.17 14.08
N PRO A 7 24.73 0.21 15.37
CA PRO A 7 24.00 1.36 15.89
C PRO A 7 24.71 2.64 15.46
N GLY A 8 24.06 3.46 14.64
CA GLY A 8 24.57 4.79 14.28
C GLY A 8 24.37 5.14 12.81
N ARG A 9 23.45 6.07 12.56
CA ARG A 9 22.89 6.54 11.27
C ARG A 9 21.88 5.59 10.62
N GLY A 10 20.60 5.87 10.89
CA GLY A 10 19.51 5.39 10.04
C GLY A 10 19.78 5.79 8.58
N LEU A 11 19.43 4.91 7.64
CA LEU A 11 19.40 5.32 6.24
C LEU A 11 18.37 6.44 6.11
N PRO A 12 18.68 7.52 5.37
CA PRO A 12 17.67 8.51 5.04
C PRO A 12 16.51 7.82 4.30
N TYR A 13 15.31 8.01 4.84
CA TYR A 13 14.05 7.56 4.27
C TYR A 13 13.10 8.74 4.14
N LYS A 14 12.13 8.63 3.25
CA LYS A 14 11.06 9.61 3.07
C LYS A 14 9.72 8.92 3.32
N VAL A 15 8.89 9.54 4.14
CA VAL A 15 7.50 9.11 4.35
C VAL A 15 6.60 10.03 3.55
N ARG A 16 5.66 9.46 2.78
CA ARG A 16 4.67 10.20 2.02
C ARG A 16 3.29 9.58 2.18
N TYR A 17 2.27 10.42 2.22
CA TYR A 17 0.88 9.98 2.20
C TYR A 17 0.38 10.06 0.77
N THR A 18 -0.03 8.93 0.18
CA THR A 18 -0.36 8.84 -1.24
C THR A 18 -1.66 8.07 -1.40
N GLY A 19 -2.72 8.79 -1.75
CA GLY A 19 -4.07 8.23 -1.75
C GLY A 19 -4.46 7.74 -0.35
N ILE A 20 -4.89 6.48 -0.24
CA ILE A 20 -5.22 5.88 1.06
C ILE A 20 -4.01 5.26 1.79
N TYR A 21 -2.82 5.29 1.18
CA TYR A 21 -1.63 4.59 1.65
C TYR A 21 -0.64 5.52 2.35
N LEU A 22 0.12 4.94 3.27
CA LEU A 22 1.41 5.47 3.74
C LEU A 22 2.52 4.79 2.95
N THR A 23 3.43 5.57 2.37
CA THR A 23 4.57 5.07 1.64
C THR A 23 5.88 5.45 2.32
N VAL A 24 6.82 4.51 2.38
CA VAL A 24 8.17 4.71 2.89
C VAL A 24 9.14 4.36 1.79
N GLU A 25 9.90 5.36 1.35
CA GLU A 25 10.94 5.22 0.32
C GLU A 25 12.31 5.35 0.98
N THR A 26 13.19 4.39 0.75
CA THR A 26 14.58 4.46 1.22
C THR A 26 15.52 4.77 0.06
N GLN A 27 16.62 5.49 0.33
CA GLN A 27 17.65 5.73 -0.68
C GLN A 27 18.30 4.44 -1.21
N SER A 28 18.14 3.31 -0.50
CA SER A 28 18.62 2.01 -0.95
C SER A 28 17.74 1.38 -2.04
N GLY A 29 16.63 2.00 -2.42
CA GLY A 29 15.73 1.48 -3.46
C GLY A 29 14.70 0.47 -2.95
N VAL A 30 14.32 0.58 -1.67
CA VAL A 30 13.19 -0.16 -1.10
C VAL A 30 12.01 0.80 -0.97
N LEU A 31 10.87 0.39 -1.50
CA LEU A 31 9.61 1.08 -1.32
C LEU A 31 8.63 0.17 -0.57
N LEU A 32 8.10 0.68 0.54
CA LEU A 32 7.01 0.08 1.26
C LEU A 32 5.75 0.94 1.06
N SER A 33 4.62 0.32 0.71
CA SER A 33 3.31 0.95 0.70
C SER A 33 2.38 0.18 1.63
N TRP A 34 1.81 0.86 2.63
CA TRP A 34 0.92 0.27 3.62
C TRP A 34 -0.44 0.97 3.55
N ASP A 35 -1.51 0.18 3.48
CA ASP A 35 -2.90 0.68 3.42
C ASP A 35 -3.42 1.24 4.76
N ARG A 36 -2.55 1.28 5.79
CA ARG A 36 -2.88 1.64 7.17
C ARG A 36 -3.80 0.64 7.88
N LYS A 37 -3.93 -0.56 7.30
CA LYS A 37 -4.71 -1.69 7.80
C LYS A 37 -3.80 -2.92 7.78
N THR A 38 -4.05 -3.87 6.88
CA THR A 38 -3.38 -5.18 6.86
C THR A 38 -2.59 -5.43 5.58
N SER A 39 -2.69 -4.59 4.54
CA SER A 39 -1.97 -4.79 3.28
C SER A 39 -0.67 -4.02 3.25
N VAL A 40 0.44 -4.75 3.07
CA VAL A 40 1.77 -4.19 2.86
C VAL A 40 2.30 -4.63 1.50
N PHE A 41 2.70 -3.67 0.68
CA PHE A 41 3.34 -3.89 -0.61
C PHE A 41 4.80 -3.49 -0.51
N ILE A 42 5.70 -4.42 -0.84
CA ILE A 42 7.14 -4.18 -0.87
C ILE A 42 7.59 -4.24 -2.32
N ARG A 43 8.15 -3.13 -2.81
CA ARG A 43 8.82 -3.08 -4.12
C ARG A 43 10.31 -2.90 -3.91
N LEU A 44 11.08 -3.70 -4.63
CA LEU A 44 12.52 -3.69 -4.60
C LEU A 44 13.03 -3.35 -5.99
N ARG A 45 14.06 -2.51 -6.06
CA ARG A 45 14.82 -2.34 -7.30
C ARG A 45 15.47 -3.66 -7.73
N GLN A 46 15.73 -3.77 -9.03
CA GLN A 46 16.27 -4.99 -9.64
C GLN A 46 17.68 -5.37 -9.14
N ASP A 47 18.42 -4.46 -8.50
CA ASP A 47 19.71 -4.75 -7.86
C ASP A 47 19.62 -5.71 -6.66
N TYR A 48 18.41 -5.94 -6.14
CA TYR A 48 18.11 -6.92 -5.10
C TYR A 48 17.82 -8.33 -5.64
N LYS A 49 17.75 -8.50 -6.96
CA LYS A 49 17.39 -9.79 -7.59
C LYS A 49 18.32 -10.92 -7.13
N GLY A 50 17.75 -11.99 -6.58
CA GLY A 50 18.48 -13.14 -6.04
C GLY A 50 19.32 -12.85 -4.79
N ARG A 51 19.16 -11.68 -4.15
CA ARG A 51 19.93 -11.25 -2.97
C ARG A 51 19.10 -11.11 -1.71
N VAL A 52 17.80 -11.43 -1.80
CA VAL A 52 16.87 -11.40 -0.68
C VAL A 52 16.43 -12.81 -0.31
N CYS A 53 15.85 -12.94 0.86
CA CYS A 53 15.25 -14.17 1.36
C CYS A 53 14.22 -13.79 2.42
N GLY A 54 13.26 -14.69 2.67
CA GLY A 54 12.20 -14.47 3.64
C GLY A 54 10.87 -14.99 3.11
N LEU A 55 9.78 -14.56 3.75
CA LEU A 55 8.42 -14.95 3.38
C LEU A 55 8.01 -14.49 1.97
N CYS A 56 8.68 -13.47 1.42
CA CYS A 56 8.45 -12.97 0.06
C CYS A 56 9.35 -13.65 -1.00
N GLY A 57 9.96 -14.79 -0.67
CA GLY A 57 10.83 -15.52 -1.59
C GLY A 57 12.22 -14.92 -1.73
N ASN A 58 12.89 -15.22 -2.84
CA ASN A 58 14.28 -14.81 -3.10
C ASN A 58 14.43 -13.78 -4.25
N PHE A 59 13.33 -13.44 -4.92
CA PHE A 59 13.27 -12.50 -6.03
C PHE A 59 14.25 -12.85 -7.17
N ASP A 60 14.23 -14.08 -7.68
CA ASP A 60 15.08 -14.55 -8.79
C ASP A 60 14.32 -14.83 -10.11
N ASP A 61 13.04 -14.44 -10.17
CA ASP A 61 12.03 -14.73 -11.21
C ASP A 61 11.59 -16.21 -11.32
N LYS A 62 11.91 -17.05 -10.34
CA LYS A 62 11.54 -18.48 -10.35
C LYS A 62 10.69 -18.87 -9.14
N GLY A 63 9.38 -18.77 -9.28
CA GLY A 63 8.43 -19.11 -8.20
C GLY A 63 8.55 -20.53 -7.62
N VAL A 64 9.16 -21.48 -8.34
CA VAL A 64 9.33 -22.87 -7.91
C VAL A 64 10.28 -23.04 -6.71
N ASN A 65 11.14 -22.05 -6.42
CA ASN A 65 12.10 -22.12 -5.31
C ASN A 65 11.81 -21.10 -4.20
N ASP A 66 10.70 -20.36 -4.28
CA ASP A 66 10.39 -19.30 -3.31
C ASP A 66 10.17 -19.84 -1.89
N PHE A 67 9.73 -21.10 -1.77
CA PHE A 67 9.63 -21.79 -0.48
C PHE A 67 10.99 -22.35 -0.01
N THR A 68 12.01 -21.48 -0.01
CA THR A 68 13.33 -21.76 0.58
C THR A 68 13.34 -21.42 2.06
N THR A 69 13.61 -22.40 2.92
CA THR A 69 13.66 -22.23 4.37
C THR A 69 14.88 -21.43 4.83
N ARG A 70 14.90 -21.00 6.10
CA ARG A 70 16.08 -20.36 6.70
C ARG A 70 17.34 -21.23 6.68
N SER A 71 17.21 -22.56 6.60
CA SER A 71 18.31 -23.52 6.44
C SER A 71 18.71 -23.76 4.98
N GLN A 72 18.18 -22.99 4.03
CA GLN A 72 18.45 -23.07 2.59
C GLN A 72 17.91 -24.35 1.92
N SER A 73 16.89 -24.97 2.51
CA SER A 73 16.20 -26.13 1.92
C SER A 73 14.95 -25.67 1.18
N VAL A 74 14.72 -26.15 -0.04
CA VAL A 74 13.46 -25.91 -0.76
C VAL A 74 12.42 -26.94 -0.30
N VAL A 75 11.25 -26.47 0.13
CA VAL A 75 10.17 -27.32 0.66
C VAL A 75 8.87 -27.12 -0.10
N GLY A 76 8.02 -28.14 -0.15
CA GLY A 76 6.71 -28.06 -0.81
C GLY A 76 5.58 -27.49 0.06
N SER A 77 5.78 -27.48 1.39
CA SER A 77 4.76 -27.05 2.35
C SER A 77 4.93 -25.58 2.72
N ALA A 78 3.90 -24.78 2.47
CA ALA A 78 3.85 -23.38 2.90
C ALA A 78 3.93 -23.23 4.43
N LEU A 79 3.39 -24.20 5.18
CA LEU A 79 3.41 -24.20 6.64
C LEU A 79 4.84 -24.44 7.18
N GLU A 80 5.55 -25.41 6.62
CA GLU A 80 6.95 -25.67 6.96
C GLU A 80 7.84 -24.48 6.60
N PHE A 81 7.65 -23.93 5.40
CA PHE A 81 8.34 -22.73 4.94
C PHE A 81 8.10 -21.55 5.90
N GLY A 82 6.85 -21.23 6.22
CA GLY A 82 6.49 -20.11 7.10
C GLY A 82 7.06 -20.25 8.51
N ASN A 83 6.94 -21.44 9.11
CA ASN A 83 7.47 -21.72 10.45
C ASN A 83 9.00 -21.61 10.51
N SER A 84 9.71 -21.90 9.42
CA SER A 84 11.17 -21.74 9.33
C SER A 84 11.65 -20.28 9.43
N TRP A 85 10.76 -19.31 9.15
CA TRP A 85 11.08 -17.88 9.12
C TRP A 85 10.75 -17.14 10.41
N LYS A 86 10.23 -17.81 11.45
CA LYS A 86 9.95 -17.18 12.75
C LYS A 86 11.18 -16.45 13.31
N PHE A 87 10.95 -15.27 13.90
CA PHE A 87 12.04 -14.48 14.45
C PHE A 87 12.58 -15.09 15.75
N SER A 88 11.66 -15.36 16.69
CA SER A 88 12.02 -15.99 17.97
C SER A 88 11.80 -17.50 17.91
N PRO A 89 12.77 -18.31 18.36
CA PRO A 89 12.58 -19.76 18.50
C PRO A 89 11.52 -20.11 19.55
N SER A 90 11.23 -19.22 20.50
CA SER A 90 10.19 -19.44 21.52
C SER A 90 8.76 -19.32 20.98
N CYS A 91 8.56 -18.76 19.79
CA CYS A 91 7.26 -18.73 19.16
C CYS A 91 6.87 -20.17 18.77
N PRO A 92 5.63 -20.60 19.11
CA PRO A 92 5.13 -21.89 18.69
C PRO A 92 5.02 -21.93 17.17
N ASP A 93 5.12 -23.12 16.61
CA ASP A 93 4.84 -23.33 15.19
C ASP A 93 3.35 -23.09 14.94
N ALA A 94 3.04 -22.45 13.81
CA ALA A 94 1.67 -22.26 13.37
C ALA A 94 1.00 -23.63 13.12
N PRO A 95 -0.27 -23.79 13.51
CA PRO A 95 -1.04 -24.98 13.15
C PRO A 95 -1.37 -24.98 11.65
N ALA A 96 -1.81 -26.13 11.14
CA ALA A 96 -2.36 -26.21 9.80
C ALA A 96 -3.53 -25.21 9.63
N PRO A 97 -3.56 -24.41 8.54
CA PRO A 97 -4.66 -23.50 8.27
C PRO A 97 -5.99 -24.26 8.25
N ARG A 98 -7.00 -23.71 8.92
CA ARG A 98 -8.37 -24.20 8.88
C ARG A 98 -9.19 -23.25 8.00
N ASP A 99 -10.16 -23.79 7.27
CA ASP A 99 -11.10 -22.97 6.50
C ASP A 99 -11.98 -22.14 7.47
N PRO A 100 -11.86 -20.79 7.45
CA PRO A 100 -12.67 -19.93 8.32
C PRO A 100 -14.16 -20.06 8.05
N CYS A 101 -14.58 -20.34 6.82
CA CYS A 101 -16.00 -20.52 6.50
C CYS A 101 -16.56 -21.84 7.01
N THR A 102 -15.71 -22.83 7.31
CA THR A 102 -16.12 -24.05 8.02
C THR A 102 -16.28 -23.80 9.51
N ALA A 103 -15.43 -22.94 10.10
CA ALA A 103 -15.57 -22.51 11.49
C ALA A 103 -16.77 -21.56 11.70
N ASN A 104 -17.03 -20.70 10.71
CA ASN A 104 -18.09 -19.68 10.72
C ASN A 104 -19.08 -19.86 9.55
N PRO A 105 -19.85 -20.97 9.51
CA PRO A 105 -20.70 -21.31 8.35
C PRO A 105 -21.83 -20.30 8.10
N TYR A 106 -22.29 -19.60 9.15
CA TYR A 106 -23.32 -18.57 9.05
C TYR A 106 -22.87 -17.34 8.25
N ARG A 107 -21.55 -17.08 8.13
CA ARG A 107 -21.00 -15.97 7.33
C ARG A 107 -20.83 -16.32 5.86
N LYS A 108 -20.71 -17.61 5.52
CA LYS A 108 -20.32 -18.10 4.19
C LYS A 108 -21.15 -17.50 3.05
N SER A 109 -22.48 -17.51 3.18
CA SER A 109 -23.38 -17.00 2.14
C SER A 109 -23.19 -15.50 1.89
N TRP A 110 -23.05 -14.72 2.95
CA TRP A 110 -22.75 -13.29 2.85
C TRP A 110 -21.38 -13.05 2.23
N SER A 111 -20.33 -13.75 2.70
CA SER A 111 -18.97 -13.64 2.17
C SER A 111 -18.92 -13.94 0.67
N GLN A 112 -19.51 -15.06 0.24
CA GLN A 112 -19.57 -15.45 -1.17
C GLN A 112 -20.29 -14.41 -2.04
N LYS A 113 -21.41 -13.87 -1.55
CA LYS A 113 -22.16 -12.84 -2.25
C LYS A 113 -21.37 -11.54 -2.39
N GLN A 114 -20.78 -11.05 -1.31
CA GLN A 114 -20.05 -9.77 -1.33
C GLN A 114 -18.75 -9.87 -2.15
N CYS A 115 -18.00 -10.96 -2.00
CA CYS A 115 -16.78 -11.20 -2.77
C CYS A 115 -17.03 -11.48 -4.26
N SER A 116 -18.28 -11.78 -4.66
CA SER A 116 -18.62 -12.05 -6.07
C SER A 116 -18.33 -10.88 -7.01
N ILE A 117 -18.18 -9.65 -6.47
CA ILE A 117 -17.76 -8.48 -7.25
C ILE A 117 -16.46 -8.75 -8.03
N ILE A 118 -15.51 -9.51 -7.44
CA ILE A 118 -14.23 -9.89 -8.06
C ILE A 118 -14.45 -10.64 -9.38
N ASN A 119 -15.50 -11.45 -9.46
CA ASN A 119 -15.86 -12.25 -10.65
C ASN A 119 -16.91 -11.56 -11.53
N SER A 120 -17.37 -10.36 -11.17
CA SER A 120 -18.45 -9.67 -11.86
C SER A 120 -17.94 -8.86 -13.06
N ALA A 121 -18.87 -8.27 -13.81
CA ALA A 121 -18.58 -7.38 -14.93
C ALA A 121 -17.68 -6.18 -14.53
N THR A 122 -17.69 -5.76 -13.26
CA THR A 122 -16.83 -4.70 -12.74
C THR A 122 -15.35 -4.94 -13.02
N PHE A 123 -14.89 -6.21 -12.95
CA PHE A 123 -13.50 -6.59 -13.16
C PHE A 123 -13.26 -7.34 -14.49
N ALA A 124 -14.24 -7.36 -15.40
CA ALA A 124 -14.17 -8.12 -16.65
C ALA A 124 -12.90 -7.88 -17.48
N ALA A 125 -12.47 -6.62 -17.57
CA ALA A 125 -11.25 -6.26 -18.31
C ALA A 125 -9.97 -6.86 -17.70
N CYS A 126 -9.97 -7.14 -16.40
CA CYS A 126 -8.81 -7.67 -15.68
C CYS A 126 -8.76 -9.20 -15.65
N HIS A 127 -9.89 -9.90 -15.75
CA HIS A 127 -9.94 -11.38 -15.65
C HIS A 127 -9.01 -12.10 -16.63
N SER A 128 -8.74 -11.50 -17.79
CA SER A 128 -7.82 -12.07 -18.79
C SER A 128 -6.34 -11.86 -18.46
N GLN A 129 -6.02 -10.91 -17.58
CA GLN A 129 -4.65 -10.51 -17.23
C GLN A 129 -4.25 -11.07 -15.86
N VAL A 130 -5.19 -11.16 -14.92
CA VAL A 130 -4.98 -11.68 -13.56
C VAL A 130 -6.09 -12.68 -13.26
N ASP A 131 -5.72 -13.91 -12.85
CA ASP A 131 -6.68 -14.92 -12.43
C ASP A 131 -7.40 -14.49 -11.14
N PRO A 132 -8.73 -14.32 -11.15
CA PRO A 132 -9.49 -13.87 -9.98
C PRO A 132 -9.62 -14.95 -8.89
N THR A 133 -9.40 -16.23 -9.21
CA THR A 133 -9.73 -17.38 -8.34
C THR A 133 -9.15 -17.24 -6.94
N LYS A 134 -7.84 -17.00 -6.84
CA LYS A 134 -7.14 -16.89 -5.54
C LYS A 134 -7.58 -15.66 -4.75
N TYR A 135 -7.90 -14.56 -5.43
CA TYR A 135 -8.38 -13.33 -4.78
C TYR A 135 -9.81 -13.49 -4.27
N TYR A 136 -10.67 -14.16 -5.03
CA TYR A 136 -12.02 -14.50 -4.60
C TYR A 136 -12.01 -15.43 -3.38
N GLU A 137 -11.21 -16.50 -3.42
CA GLU A 137 -11.07 -17.44 -2.30
C GLU A 137 -10.52 -16.76 -1.03
N ALA A 138 -9.49 -15.91 -1.17
CA ALA A 138 -8.95 -15.12 -0.07
C ALA A 138 -10.01 -14.16 0.51
N CYS A 139 -10.74 -13.43 -0.35
CA CYS A 139 -11.81 -12.55 0.08
C CYS A 139 -12.88 -13.29 0.88
N VAL A 140 -13.33 -14.46 0.40
CA VAL A 140 -14.35 -15.27 1.08
C VAL A 140 -13.83 -15.77 2.43
N GLY A 141 -12.58 -16.23 2.48
CA GLY A 141 -11.91 -16.67 3.71
C GLY A 141 -11.83 -15.55 4.74
N ASP A 142 -11.33 -14.37 4.36
CA ASP A 142 -11.18 -13.20 5.23
C ASP A 142 -12.54 -12.71 5.74
N ALA A 143 -13.54 -12.61 4.86
CA ALA A 143 -14.89 -12.19 5.22
C ALA A 143 -15.59 -13.19 6.18
N CYS A 144 -15.28 -14.48 6.09
CA CYS A 144 -15.72 -15.49 7.06
C CYS A 144 -14.94 -15.43 8.39
N ALA A 145 -13.66 -15.03 8.36
CA ALA A 145 -12.82 -14.93 9.53
C ALA A 145 -13.08 -13.67 10.37
N CYS A 146 -13.57 -12.59 9.76
CA CYS A 146 -13.89 -11.34 10.45
C CYS A 146 -15.25 -11.41 11.15
N ASP A 147 -15.32 -12.16 12.25
CA ASP A 147 -16.53 -12.46 13.02
C ASP A 147 -16.73 -11.60 14.28
N LEU A 148 -15.71 -10.85 14.71
CA LEU A 148 -15.75 -9.98 15.89
C LEU A 148 -16.11 -8.50 15.59
N GLY A 149 -16.50 -8.20 14.35
CA GLY A 149 -16.77 -6.85 13.85
C GLY A 149 -15.72 -6.35 12.83
N GLY A 150 -16.06 -5.31 12.06
CA GLY A 150 -15.18 -4.80 10.99
C GLY A 150 -15.16 -5.65 9.72
N ASP A 151 -16.19 -6.46 9.48
CA ASP A 151 -16.32 -7.35 8.32
C ASP A 151 -16.31 -6.62 6.97
N CYS A 152 -16.91 -5.44 6.91
CA CYS A 152 -16.81 -4.55 5.74
C CYS A 152 -15.36 -4.15 5.44
N GLU A 153 -14.53 -3.94 6.47
CA GLU A 153 -13.13 -3.55 6.28
C GLU A 153 -12.30 -4.69 5.69
N CYS A 154 -12.48 -5.92 6.18
CA CYS A 154 -11.80 -7.11 5.63
C CYS A 154 -12.17 -7.34 4.17
N LEU A 155 -13.47 -7.25 3.84
CA LEU A 155 -13.97 -7.35 2.47
C LEU A 155 -13.33 -6.30 1.57
N CYS A 156 -13.36 -5.02 1.96
CA CYS A 156 -12.84 -3.93 1.14
C CYS A 156 -11.34 -4.04 0.91
N THR A 157 -10.58 -4.48 1.90
CA THR A 157 -9.14 -4.72 1.77
C THR A 157 -8.85 -5.86 0.79
N ALA A 158 -9.59 -6.95 0.85
CA ALA A 158 -9.42 -8.08 -0.07
C ALA A 158 -9.77 -7.72 -1.53
N VAL A 159 -10.87 -7.00 -1.76
CA VAL A 159 -11.25 -6.53 -3.10
C VAL A 159 -10.26 -5.49 -3.63
N ALA A 160 -9.77 -4.58 -2.77
CA ALA A 160 -8.73 -3.62 -3.14
C ALA A 160 -7.42 -4.29 -3.56
N ALA A 161 -7.06 -5.43 -2.94
CA ALA A 161 -5.88 -6.20 -3.34
C ALA A 161 -5.99 -6.76 -4.77
N TYR A 162 -7.19 -7.15 -5.21
CA TYR A 162 -7.40 -7.56 -6.60
C TYR A 162 -7.36 -6.36 -7.56
N ALA A 163 -7.98 -5.24 -7.20
CA ALA A 163 -7.90 -4.01 -7.99
C ALA A 163 -6.45 -3.51 -8.14
N GLN A 164 -5.64 -3.65 -7.09
CA GLN A 164 -4.20 -3.38 -7.11
C GLN A 164 -3.47 -4.28 -8.12
N ALA A 165 -3.74 -5.60 -8.10
CA ALA A 165 -3.12 -6.55 -9.01
C ALA A 165 -3.48 -6.25 -10.47
N CYS A 166 -4.75 -5.90 -10.74
CA CYS A 166 -5.20 -5.43 -12.05
C CYS A 166 -4.43 -4.19 -12.51
N ARG A 167 -4.27 -3.22 -11.63
CA ARG A 167 -3.54 -1.99 -11.95
C ARG A 167 -2.06 -2.24 -12.22
N ASP A 168 -1.43 -3.14 -11.46
CA ASP A 168 -0.02 -3.47 -11.62
C ASP A 168 0.28 -4.14 -12.98
N VAL A 169 -0.73 -4.72 -13.65
CA VAL A 169 -0.67 -5.17 -15.07
C VAL A 169 -1.27 -4.18 -16.07
N GLY A 170 -1.54 -2.94 -15.64
CA GLY A 170 -2.01 -1.84 -16.49
C GLY A 170 -3.52 -1.71 -16.66
N VAL A 171 -4.34 -2.51 -15.96
CA VAL A 171 -5.80 -2.45 -16.02
C VAL A 171 -6.35 -1.64 -14.85
N CYS A 172 -6.80 -0.42 -15.12
CA CYS A 172 -7.41 0.43 -14.12
C CYS A 172 -8.90 0.09 -13.92
N VAL A 173 -9.31 -0.25 -12.69
CA VAL A 173 -10.69 -0.62 -12.37
C VAL A 173 -11.26 0.29 -11.27
N SER A 174 -12.35 1.01 -11.58
CA SER A 174 -13.12 1.76 -10.59
C SER A 174 -14.24 0.89 -10.02
N TRP A 175 -14.00 0.27 -8.86
CA TRP A 175 -14.89 -0.75 -8.30
C TRP A 175 -15.73 -0.28 -7.10
N ARG A 176 -15.31 0.80 -6.42
CA ARG A 176 -16.03 1.36 -5.28
C ARG A 176 -17.31 2.08 -5.73
N THR A 177 -18.37 1.94 -4.94
CA THR A 177 -19.65 2.64 -5.11
C THR A 177 -20.14 3.16 -3.75
N PRO A 178 -21.18 4.01 -3.69
CA PRO A 178 -21.78 4.41 -2.41
C PRO A 178 -22.20 3.23 -1.53
N ASP A 179 -22.62 2.12 -2.15
CA ASP A 179 -23.07 0.91 -1.45
C ASP A 179 -21.94 -0.11 -1.21
N ILE A 180 -20.83 -0.02 -1.95
CA ILE A 180 -19.71 -0.97 -1.90
C ILE A 180 -18.42 -0.21 -1.60
N CYS A 181 -17.95 -0.36 -0.36
CA CYS A 181 -16.66 0.16 0.09
C CYS A 181 -16.45 1.66 -0.25
N PRO A 182 -17.40 2.54 0.14
CA PRO A 182 -17.34 3.95 -0.22
C PRO A 182 -16.08 4.63 0.32
N LEU A 183 -15.59 5.62 -0.43
CA LEU A 183 -14.48 6.47 -0.04
C LEU A 183 -14.93 7.94 -0.07
N PHE A 184 -14.86 8.60 1.08
CA PHE A 184 -15.38 9.96 1.28
C PHE A 184 -14.31 11.02 0.93
N CYS A 185 -14.00 11.17 -0.36
CA CYS A 185 -12.99 12.15 -0.79
C CYS A 185 -13.48 13.60 -0.72
N ASP A 186 -14.79 13.81 -0.81
CA ASP A 186 -15.44 15.11 -0.71
C ASP A 186 -15.36 15.71 0.70
N TYR A 187 -15.16 14.89 1.73
CA TYR A 187 -14.88 15.32 3.09
C TYR A 187 -13.74 16.35 3.18
N TYR A 188 -12.76 16.26 2.27
CA TYR A 188 -11.61 17.16 2.25
C TYR A 188 -11.87 18.48 1.51
N ASN A 189 -13.01 18.62 0.81
CA ASN A 189 -13.37 19.86 0.14
C ASN A 189 -13.88 20.88 1.16
N ARG A 190 -13.41 22.13 1.05
CA ARG A 190 -14.00 23.25 1.79
C ARG A 190 -15.32 23.66 1.14
N GLU A 191 -16.13 24.44 1.86
CA GLU A 191 -17.39 24.95 1.34
C GLU A 191 -17.18 25.68 0.00
N GLY A 192 -17.93 25.26 -1.02
CA GLY A 192 -17.86 25.82 -2.37
C GLY A 192 -16.68 25.33 -3.22
N GLN A 193 -15.82 24.45 -2.71
CA GLN A 193 -14.70 23.87 -3.46
C GLN A 193 -14.98 22.42 -3.91
N CYS A 194 -14.29 21.98 -4.96
CA CYS A 194 -14.38 20.62 -5.51
C CYS A 194 -13.00 20.18 -6.02
N GLU A 195 -12.03 20.19 -5.11
CA GLU A 195 -10.62 19.92 -5.43
C GLU A 195 -10.27 18.46 -5.24
N TRP A 196 -10.84 17.79 -4.24
CA TRP A 196 -10.54 16.40 -3.90
C TRP A 196 -11.45 15.43 -4.64
N HIS A 197 -10.82 14.52 -5.38
CA HIS A 197 -11.50 13.51 -6.19
C HIS A 197 -10.93 12.13 -5.93
N TYR A 198 -11.81 11.13 -5.98
CA TYR A 198 -11.39 9.74 -5.99
C TYR A 198 -10.65 9.42 -7.30
N GLN A 199 -9.46 8.84 -7.18
CA GLN A 199 -8.68 8.29 -8.27
C GLN A 199 -8.46 6.79 -8.01
N PRO A 200 -9.15 5.90 -8.75
CA PRO A 200 -9.10 4.45 -8.50
C PRO A 200 -7.70 3.86 -8.71
N CYS A 201 -6.88 4.51 -9.53
CA CYS A 201 -5.55 4.03 -9.93
C CYS A 201 -4.46 5.07 -9.65
N GLY A 202 -4.74 5.97 -8.70
CA GLY A 202 -3.86 7.08 -8.34
C GLY A 202 -3.89 8.25 -9.32
N ALA A 203 -3.28 9.35 -8.88
CA ALA A 203 -3.07 10.53 -9.70
C ALA A 203 -1.66 10.51 -10.34
N PRO A 204 -1.47 11.19 -11.49
CA PRO A 204 -0.15 11.53 -11.98
C PRO A 204 0.69 12.24 -10.90
N CYS A 205 2.01 12.17 -11.02
CA CYS A 205 2.91 12.83 -10.08
C CYS A 205 2.55 14.31 -9.91
N MET A 206 2.14 14.67 -8.69
CA MET A 206 1.73 16.03 -8.35
C MET A 206 2.92 16.83 -7.84
N ARG A 207 2.88 18.14 -8.03
CA ARG A 207 3.77 19.08 -7.33
C ARG A 207 3.25 19.23 -5.90
N THR A 208 4.01 18.77 -4.93
CA THR A 208 3.69 18.96 -3.50
C THR A 208 4.77 19.82 -2.85
N CYS A 209 4.52 20.33 -1.65
CA CYS A 209 5.57 21.05 -0.92
C CYS A 209 6.77 20.17 -0.52
N ARG A 210 6.58 18.85 -0.43
CA ARG A 210 7.67 17.88 -0.24
C ARG A 210 8.25 17.37 -1.57
N ASN A 211 7.66 17.76 -2.71
CA ASN A 211 8.13 17.47 -4.06
C ASN A 211 7.86 18.62 -5.06
N PRO A 212 8.47 19.81 -4.90
CA PRO A 212 8.09 20.99 -5.67
C PRO A 212 8.47 20.93 -7.16
N SER A 213 9.45 20.10 -7.51
CA SER A 213 9.85 19.81 -8.90
C SER A 213 8.80 19.00 -9.66
N GLY A 214 7.88 18.32 -8.97
CA GLY A 214 6.94 17.38 -9.59
C GLY A 214 7.63 16.19 -10.26
N HIS A 215 8.91 15.95 -9.95
CA HIS A 215 9.64 14.78 -10.44
C HIS A 215 9.45 13.64 -9.45
N CYS A 216 8.58 12.70 -9.79
CA CYS A 216 8.57 11.41 -9.14
C CYS A 216 9.63 10.54 -9.84
N GLN A 217 10.46 9.83 -9.08
CA GLN A 217 11.24 8.75 -9.68
C GLN A 217 10.24 7.80 -10.35
N MET A 218 10.45 7.56 -11.63
CA MET A 218 9.61 6.70 -12.45
C MET A 218 9.47 5.33 -11.77
N ASP A 219 8.29 4.74 -11.88
CA ASP A 219 7.88 3.40 -11.38
C ASP A 219 7.20 3.32 -10.00
N LEU A 220 6.62 4.42 -9.50
CA LEU A 220 5.54 4.31 -8.51
C LEU A 220 4.19 4.15 -9.24
N PRO A 221 3.64 2.93 -9.35
CA PRO A 221 2.29 2.78 -9.90
C PRO A 221 1.31 3.54 -8.99
N GLY A 222 0.43 4.33 -9.62
CA GLY A 222 -0.48 5.22 -8.92
C GLY A 222 -1.31 4.46 -7.89
N LEU A 223 -1.30 4.91 -6.63
CA LEU A 223 -2.03 4.23 -5.56
C LEU A 223 -3.47 4.73 -5.48
N GLU A 224 -4.43 3.83 -5.27
CA GLU A 224 -5.84 4.19 -5.09
C GLU A 224 -6.00 5.25 -3.99
N GLY A 225 -6.88 6.24 -4.19
CA GLY A 225 -7.34 7.08 -3.10
C GLY A 225 -7.85 8.45 -3.53
N CYS A 226 -7.88 9.38 -2.57
CA CYS A 226 -8.33 10.74 -2.78
C CYS A 226 -7.14 11.63 -3.14
N TYR A 227 -7.27 12.40 -4.22
CA TYR A 227 -6.24 13.32 -4.68
C TYR A 227 -6.83 14.69 -4.98
N PRO A 228 -6.15 15.77 -4.57
CA PRO A 228 -6.55 17.14 -4.90
C PRO A 228 -6.18 17.47 -6.36
N ARG A 229 -6.99 18.32 -6.99
CA ARG A 229 -6.72 18.95 -8.28
C ARG A 229 -6.48 20.44 -8.05
N CYS A 230 -5.22 20.78 -7.81
CA CYS A 230 -4.86 22.15 -7.51
C CYS A 230 -5.02 23.08 -8.73
N PRO A 231 -5.58 24.28 -8.53
CA PRO A 231 -5.74 25.26 -9.60
C PRO A 231 -4.39 25.86 -10.01
N PRO A 232 -4.28 26.43 -11.23
CA PRO A 232 -3.03 27.06 -11.68
C PRO A 232 -2.51 28.21 -10.79
N SER A 233 -3.41 28.88 -10.06
CA SER A 233 -3.06 29.93 -9.10
C SER A 233 -2.37 29.39 -7.84
N GLU A 234 -2.62 28.12 -7.50
CA GLU A 234 -2.11 27.45 -6.31
C GLU A 234 -1.57 26.07 -6.67
N PRO A 235 -0.51 25.96 -7.49
CA PRO A 235 -0.17 24.72 -8.18
C PRO A 235 0.49 23.66 -7.29
N PHE A 236 0.79 23.98 -6.03
CA PHE A 236 1.41 23.05 -5.10
C PHE A 236 0.41 22.54 -4.08
N PHE A 237 0.36 21.23 -3.89
CA PHE A 237 -0.38 20.67 -2.75
C PHE A 237 0.50 20.65 -1.50
N SER A 238 0.07 21.34 -0.44
CA SER A 238 0.69 21.25 0.88
C SER A 238 0.15 20.03 1.62
N GLU A 239 0.97 18.97 1.72
CA GLU A 239 0.61 17.72 2.41
C GLU A 239 0.36 17.93 3.91
N ASP A 240 1.07 18.88 4.53
CA ASP A 240 0.94 19.18 5.96
C ASP A 240 -0.31 20.02 6.27
N GLN A 241 -0.73 20.89 5.35
CA GLN A 241 -1.91 21.76 5.52
C GLN A 241 -3.16 21.22 4.84
N MET A 242 -3.03 20.16 4.04
CA MET A 242 -4.11 19.54 3.27
C MET A 242 -4.87 20.54 2.37
N LYS A 243 -4.14 21.45 1.72
CA LYS A 243 -4.69 22.44 0.78
C LYS A 243 -3.71 22.77 -0.35
N CYS A 244 -4.25 23.28 -1.45
CA CYS A 244 -3.44 23.88 -2.50
C CYS A 244 -2.87 25.23 -2.02
N VAL A 245 -1.63 25.54 -2.43
CA VAL A 245 -0.93 26.77 -2.09
C VAL A 245 -0.16 27.31 -3.30
N ALA A 246 -0.08 28.64 -3.41
CA ALA A 246 0.71 29.32 -4.44
C ALA A 246 2.22 29.15 -4.24
N GLN A 247 2.65 29.12 -2.97
CA GLN A 247 4.04 28.98 -2.58
C GLN A 247 4.13 28.06 -1.38
N CYS A 248 5.13 27.18 -1.39
CA CYS A 248 5.43 26.31 -0.27
C CYS A 248 6.25 27.05 0.79
N GLY A 249 6.02 26.68 2.05
CA GLY A 249 6.93 26.97 3.15
C GLY A 249 8.24 26.18 3.02
N CYS A 250 8.94 26.04 4.13
CA CYS A 250 10.18 25.30 4.21
C CYS A 250 10.10 24.18 5.25
N TYR A 251 11.04 23.24 5.19
CA TYR A 251 11.19 22.21 6.20
C TYR A 251 12.50 22.42 6.95
N ASP A 252 12.47 22.25 8.27
CA ASP A 252 13.70 22.21 9.07
C ASP A 252 14.41 20.84 8.98
N GLU A 253 15.57 20.69 9.62
CA GLU A 253 16.35 19.45 9.59
C GLU A 253 15.60 18.25 10.20
N ASP A 254 14.70 18.51 11.14
CA ASP A 254 13.84 17.51 11.76
C ASP A 254 12.61 17.17 10.89
N GLY A 255 12.41 17.87 9.77
CA GLY A 255 11.32 17.66 8.82
C GLY A 255 10.01 18.34 9.21
N ASN A 256 10.02 19.27 10.16
CA ASN A 256 8.85 20.08 10.51
C ASN A 256 8.61 21.16 9.47
N TYR A 257 7.33 21.35 9.11
CA TYR A 257 6.92 22.38 8.16
C TYR A 257 6.81 23.75 8.82
N HIS A 258 7.36 24.77 8.15
CA HIS A 258 7.29 26.17 8.55
C HIS A 258 6.70 27.02 7.44
N ASP A 259 5.68 27.80 7.78
CA ASP A 259 5.00 28.69 6.83
C ASP A 259 5.90 29.80 6.28
N VAL A 260 5.55 30.31 5.10
CA VAL A 260 6.23 31.46 4.50
C VAL A 260 6.16 32.65 5.45
N GLY A 261 7.32 33.18 5.83
CA GLY A 261 7.45 34.30 6.78
C GLY A 261 7.49 33.90 8.26
N ALA A 262 7.39 32.61 8.59
CA ALA A 262 7.59 32.12 9.95
C ALA A 262 9.05 32.33 10.40
N ARG A 263 9.24 32.62 11.69
CA ARG A 263 10.57 32.70 12.30
C ARG A 263 10.96 31.32 12.80
N VAL A 264 11.92 30.69 12.14
CA VAL A 264 12.42 29.37 12.54
C VAL A 264 13.64 29.53 13.44
N PRO A 265 13.68 28.92 14.64
CA PRO A 265 14.83 28.97 15.52
C PRO A 265 15.91 27.99 15.01
N ALA A 266 16.79 28.42 14.10
CA ALA A 266 17.94 27.61 13.67
C ALA A 266 19.17 28.45 13.34
N ALA A 267 20.35 27.87 13.58
CA ALA A 267 21.66 28.42 13.21
C ALA A 267 21.93 28.38 11.69
N GLU A 268 21.12 27.64 10.93
CA GLU A 268 21.14 27.53 9.47
C GLU A 268 19.72 27.75 8.90
N ASN A 269 19.64 28.27 7.66
CA ASN A 269 18.36 28.53 7.01
C ASN A 269 17.67 27.22 6.61
N CYS A 270 16.34 27.16 6.79
CA CYS A 270 15.53 26.04 6.32
C CYS A 270 15.66 25.83 4.81
N GLN A 271 15.53 24.58 4.36
CA GLN A 271 15.65 24.27 2.93
C GLN A 271 14.29 24.36 2.25
N SER A 272 14.20 25.24 1.24
CA SER A 272 13.13 25.25 0.24
C SER A 272 13.58 24.39 -0.94
N TRP A 273 12.83 23.33 -1.25
CA TRP A 273 13.12 22.43 -2.37
C TRP A 273 12.32 22.77 -3.62
#